data_AF-A0A7V4X7D1-F1
#
_entry.id   AF-A0A7V4X7D1-F1
#
_cell.length_a   1.000
_cell.length_b   1.000
_cell.length_c   1.000
_cell.angle_alpha   90.00
_cell.angle_beta   90.00
_cell.angle_gamma   90.00
#
_symmetry.space_group_name_H-M   'P 1'
#
loop_
_entity.id
_entity.type
_entity.pdbx_description
1 polymer ?
#
loop_
_entity_poly.entity_id
_entity_poly.type
_entity_poly.pdbx_seq_one_letter_code
_entity_poly.pdbx_strand_id
1 'polypeptide(L)' 'MEALKTYLKEVRNIPLLSPEEEIELSKKVRKGDEQARKKMIRANLRLVINIAKKYAYLGIPLLDL' A
#
# COMPACT_ATOMS: atom_id res chain seq x y z
N MET A 1 0.43 3.49 21.33
CA MET A 1 -0.43 3.28 20.15
C MET A 1 -0.35 1.84 19.70
N GLU A 2 -1.29 1.00 20.13
CA GLU A 2 -1.40 -0.39 19.71
C GLU A 2 -1.91 -0.51 18.25
N ALA A 3 -2.78 0.41 17.84
CA ALA A 3 -3.39 0.45 16.50
C ALA A 3 -2.38 0.54 15.35
N LEU A 4 -1.38 1.42 15.43
CA LEU A 4 -0.36 1.56 14.37
C LEU A 4 0.48 0.28 14.21
N LYS A 5 0.84 -0.36 15.33
CA LYS A 5 1.62 -1.60 15.30
C LYS A 5 0.81 -2.73 14.65
N THR A 6 -0.48 -2.82 14.95
CA THR A 6 -1.40 -3.77 14.33
C THR A 6 -1.54 -3.51 12.83
N TYR A 7 -1.79 -2.25 12.42
CA TYR A 7 -1.89 -1.86 11.02
C TYR A 7 -0.63 -2.20 10.21
N LEU A 8 0.55 -1.88 10.74
CA LEU A 8 1.83 -2.22 10.09
C LEU A 8 2.03 -3.74 9.95
N LYS A 9 1.54 -4.53 10.91
CA LYS A 9 1.58 -6.00 10.85
C LYS A 9 0.64 -6.53 9.76
N GLU A 10 -0.55 -5.97 9.63
CA GLU A 10 -1.50 -6.33 8.56
C GLU A 10 -0.92 -6.03 7.18
N VAL A 11 -0.36 -4.84 6.98
CA VAL A 11 0.23 -4.44 5.69
C VAL A 11 1.42 -5.34 5.30
N ARG A 12 2.20 -5.82 6.27
CA ARG A 12 3.30 -6.78 6.03
C ARG A 12 2.83 -8.12 5.47
N ASN A 13 1.62 -8.55 5.79
CA ASN A 13 1.07 -9.83 5.35
C ASN A 13 0.43 -9.76 3.95
N ILE A 14 0.33 -8.57 3.35
CA ILE A 14 -0.19 -8.42 1.99
C ILE A 14 0.87 -8.95 1.01
N PRO A 15 0.53 -9.91 0.14
CA PRO A 15 1.46 -10.43 -0.87
C PRO A 15 1.82 -9.35 -1.87
N LEU A 16 3.08 -9.38 -2.34
CA LEU A 16 3.53 -8.54 -3.43
C LEU A 16 2.97 -9.06 -4.75
N LEU A 17 2.74 -8.15 -5.69
CA LEU A 17 2.34 -8.51 -7.05
C LEU A 17 3.58 -8.94 -7.84
N SER A 18 3.42 -9.95 -8.69
CA SER A 18 4.39 -10.18 -9.76
C SER A 18 4.25 -9.12 -10.86
N PRO A 19 5.28 -8.91 -11.71
CA PRO A 19 5.18 -7.98 -12.85
C PRO A 19 3.99 -8.28 -13.78
N GLU A 20 3.69 -9.57 -13.99
CA GLU A 20 2.57 -10.02 -14.82
C GLU A 20 1.23 -9.65 -14.16
N GLU A 21 1.11 -9.85 -12.85
CA GLU A 21 -0.09 -9.45 -12.10
C GLU A 21 -0.32 -7.93 -12.14
N GLU A 22 0.75 -7.13 -12.05
CA GLU A 22 0.66 -5.67 -12.14
C GLU A 22 0.12 -5.22 -13.50
N ILE A 23 0.60 -5.82 -14.59
CA ILE A 23 0.13 -5.51 -15.95
C ILE A 23 -1.37 -5.86 -16.08
N GLU A 24 -1.77 -7.05 -15.64
CA GLU A 24 -3.16 -7.49 -15.75
C GLU A 24 -4.10 -6.66 -14.87
N LEU A 25 -3.71 -6.35 -13.63
CA LEU A 25 -4.48 -5.46 -12.76
C LEU A 25 -4.58 -4.05 -13.35
N SER A 26 -3.49 -3.51 -13.90
CA SER A 26 -3.49 -2.19 -14.53
C SER A 26 -4.48 -2.10 -15.69
N LYS A 27 -4.57 -3.14 -16.52
CA LYS A 27 -5.56 -3.21 -17.61
C LYS A 27 -7.00 -3.20 -17.08
N LYS A 28 -7.28 -3.95 -16.00
CA LYS A 28 -8.61 -3.99 -15.36
C LYS A 28 -8.96 -2.66 -14.69
N VAL A 29 -8.02 -2.05 -13.99
CA VAL A 29 -8.18 -0.72 -13.37
C VAL A 29 -8.53 0.33 -14.43
N ARG A 30 -7.85 0.32 -15.58
CA ARG A 30 -8.16 1.24 -16.70
C ARG A 30 -9.57 1.06 -17.26
N LYS A 31 -10.18 -0.12 -17.08
CA LYS A 31 -11.57 -0.41 -17.47
C LYS A 31 -12.59 -0.08 -16.38
N GLY A 32 -12.15 0.49 -15.25
CA GLY A 32 -13.03 0.85 -14.12
C GLY A 32 -13.28 -0.28 -13.11
N ASP A 33 -12.46 -1.34 -13.11
CA ASP A 33 -12.57 -2.42 -12.13
C ASP A 33 -12.09 -1.95 -10.74
N GLU A 34 -13.05 -1.64 -9.87
CA GLU A 34 -12.81 -1.21 -8.49
C GLU A 34 -12.13 -2.28 -7.62
N GLN A 35 -12.37 -3.58 -7.89
CA GLN A 35 -11.71 -4.64 -7.13
C GLN A 35 -10.23 -4.73 -7.51
N ALA A 36 -9.94 -4.64 -8.81
CA ALA A 36 -8.56 -4.57 -9.30
C ALA A 36 -7.83 -3.35 -8.72
N ARG A 37 -8.51 -2.20 -8.65
CA ARG A 37 -7.98 -0.96 -8.05
C ARG A 37 -7.64 -1.15 -6.58
N LYS A 38 -8.57 -1.73 -5.80
CA LYS A 38 -8.34 -2.04 -4.38
C LYS A 38 -7.18 -3.02 -4.18
N LYS A 39 -7.06 -4.07 -5.01
CA LYS A 39 -5.94 -5.03 -4.96
C LYS A 39 -4.61 -4.32 -5.24
N MET A 40 -4.56 -3.49 -6.28
CA MET A 40 -3.36 -2.74 -6.67
C MET A 40 -2.91 -1.75 -5.58
N ILE A 41 -3.85 -1.01 -4.97
CA ILE A 41 -3.55 -0.11 -3.84
C ILE A 41 -2.98 -0.90 -2.65
N ARG A 42 -3.65 -1.99 -2.26
CA ARG A 42 -3.24 -2.80 -1.10
C ARG A 42 -1.84 -3.38 -1.25
N ALA A 43 -1.51 -3.91 -2.42
CA ALA A 43 -0.18 -4.46 -2.69
C ALA A 43 0.94 -3.42 -2.56
N ASN A 44 0.63 -2.14 -2.85
CA ASN A 44 1.59 -1.04 -2.82
C ASN A 44 1.67 -0.31 -1.46
N LEU A 45 0.88 -0.68 -0.45
CA LEU A 45 0.91 -0.01 0.87
C LEU A 45 2.28 -0.09 1.54
N ARG A 46 3.04 -1.18 1.32
CA ARG A 46 4.41 -1.31 1.83
C ARG A 46 5.35 -0.25 1.26
N LEU A 47 5.20 0.10 -0.02
CA LEU A 47 5.96 1.15 -0.68
C LEU A 47 5.61 2.52 -0.12
N VAL A 48 4.32 2.81 0.02
CA VAL A 48 3.83 4.07 0.61
C VAL A 48 4.42 4.28 2.00
N ILE A 49 4.34 3.27 2.87
CA ILE A 49 4.90 3.34 4.23
C ILE A 49 6.43 3.56 4.20
N ASN A 50 7.15 2.93 3.26
CA ASN A 50 8.59 3.13 3.11
C ASN A 50 8.91 4.59 2.76
N ILE A 51 8.14 5.18 1.83
CA ILE A 51 8.29 6.58 1.44
C ILE A 51 7.93 7.50 2.62
N ALA A 52 6.78 7.30 3.26
CA ALA A 52 6.32 8.11 4.40
C ALA A 52 7.33 8.13 5.55
N LYS A 53 7.96 6.98 5.86
CA LYS A 53 9.03 6.90 6.87
C LYS A 53 10.21 7.83 6.60
N LYS A 54 10.52 8.13 5.33
CA LYS A 54 11.61 9.06 4.99
C LYS A 54 11.28 10.50 5.41
N TYR A 55 10.00 10.84 5.60
CA TYR A 55 9.54 12.16 6.03
C TYR A 55 9.30 12.27 7.54
N ALA A 56 9.61 11.21 8.31
CA ALA A 56 9.40 11.21 9.76
C ALA A 56 10.21 12.30 10.50
N TYR A 57 11.30 12.81 9.91
CA TYR A 57 12.10 13.90 10.49
C TYR A 57 11.36 15.24 10.55
N LEU A 58 10.24 15.40 9.85
CA LEU A 58 9.42 16.62 9.87
C LEU A 58 8.58 16.76 11.15
N GLY A 59 8.63 15.79 12.06
CA GLY A 59 7.85 15.81 13.30
C GLY A 59 6.36 15.51 13.12
N ILE A 60 5.93 15.15 11.90
CA ILE A 60 4.57 14.73 11.59
C ILE A 60 4.41 13.24 11.94
N PRO A 61 3.35 12.84 12.67
CA PRO A 61 3.09 11.43 12.96
C PRO A 61 2.94 10.61 11.67
N LEU A 62 3.48 9.38 11.67
CA LEU A 62 3.42 8.48 10.49
C LEU A 62 1.99 8.16 10.03
N LEU A 63 1.00 8.24 10.92
CA LEU A 63 -0.42 8.03 10.58
C LEU A 63 -1.01 9.18 9.75
N ASP A 64 -0.43 10.37 9.86
CA ASP A 64 -0.88 11.60 9.18
C ASP A 64 -0.11 11.86 7.87
N LEU A 65 0.92 11.05 7.57
CA LEU A 65 1.71 11.06 6.34
C LEU A 65 1.15 10.10 5.29
#